data_AF-A0A2W5C6Y9-F1
#
_entry.id   AF-A0A2W5C6Y9-F1
#
_cell.length_a   1.000
_cell.length_b   1.000
_cell.length_c   1.000
_cell.angle_alpha   90.00
_cell.angle_beta   90.00
_cell.angle_gamma   90.00
#
_symmetry.space_group_name_H-M   'P 1'
#
loop_
_entity.id
_entity.type
_entity.pdbx_description
1 polymer ?
#
loop_
_entity_poly.entity_id
_entity_poly.type
_entity_poly.pdbx_seq_one_letter_code
_entity_poly.pdbx_strand_id
1 'polypeptide(L)'
;MTNHVGRTAGSARAGQLRFHPLTVIAQREVRVLKLIIGNKAYSSWSLRGWLALKQSGLPFEEMTVPLYDEDWNRRREGDEFAPSQGKVPILWDGDTVVWDSLAIVDWLADKVGRDRFWPDDEGARAMARSMAAEMHSSFAALRREHGMNVRRRFPFQGLSEAANADVVRILGLWAEARARYGSGGPFLFGGFGAADIMFAPVVTRFITYSLPIPRFAQAYMEAVITHPWMQEWLVAAQDEPWVIEKFEQPVGA
;
A
#
# COMPACT_ATOMS: atom_id res chain seq x y z
N MET A 1 -101.14 -11.42 -9.91
CA MET A 1 -99.69 -11.49 -10.21
C MET A 1 -99.00 -10.66 -9.13
N THR A 2 -98.57 -11.29 -8.03
CA THR A 2 -97.14 -11.59 -7.69
C THR A 2 -96.30 -10.30 -7.58
N ASN A 3 -95.47 -10.03 -6.58
CA ASN A 3 -95.03 -10.71 -5.37
C ASN A 3 -94.20 -9.69 -4.54
N HIS A 4 -93.88 -10.04 -3.29
CA HIS A 4 -92.91 -9.41 -2.39
C HIS A 4 -91.57 -8.95 -3.00
N VAL A 5 -91.01 -7.85 -2.44
CA VAL A 5 -89.57 -7.63 -2.18
C VAL A 5 -89.49 -6.75 -0.91
N GLY A 6 -88.86 -7.06 0.22
CA GLY A 6 -87.68 -7.89 0.47
C GLY A 6 -86.53 -6.98 0.92
N ARG A 7 -86.55 -6.49 2.17
CA ARG A 7 -85.52 -5.61 2.75
C ARG A 7 -84.37 -6.49 3.26
N THR A 8 -83.22 -6.49 2.57
CA THR A 8 -82.03 -7.28 2.96
C THR A 8 -81.02 -6.46 3.78
N ALA A 9 -80.45 -7.16 4.75
CA ALA A 9 -79.52 -6.73 5.77
C ALA A 9 -78.15 -6.29 5.24
N GLY A 10 -77.53 -5.34 5.95
CA GLY A 10 -76.13 -4.98 5.80
C GLY A 10 -75.20 -6.04 6.40
N SER A 11 -74.22 -6.47 5.62
CA SER A 11 -73.09 -7.29 6.06
C SER A 11 -71.82 -6.45 5.97
N ALA A 12 -71.22 -6.16 7.11
CA ALA A 12 -69.90 -5.54 7.22
C ALA A 12 -68.83 -6.57 6.84
N ARG A 13 -67.99 -6.27 5.85
CA ARG A 13 -66.78 -7.06 5.56
C ARG A 13 -65.61 -6.52 6.39
N ALA A 14 -65.03 -7.39 7.21
CA ALA A 14 -63.78 -7.17 7.91
C ALA A 14 -62.61 -7.02 6.91
N GLY A 15 -61.87 -5.93 7.00
CA GLY A 15 -60.64 -5.71 6.24
C GLY A 15 -59.49 -6.56 6.80
N GLN A 16 -58.96 -7.48 5.99
CA GLN A 16 -57.70 -8.17 6.29
C GLN A 16 -56.53 -7.22 6.08
N LEU A 17 -55.86 -6.84 7.18
CA LEU A 17 -54.55 -6.20 7.17
C LEU A 17 -53.52 -7.21 6.66
N ARG A 18 -52.96 -6.97 5.48
CA ARG A 18 -51.82 -7.73 4.94
C ARG A 18 -50.54 -7.23 5.60
N PHE A 19 -49.94 -8.04 6.47
CA PHE A 19 -48.58 -7.83 6.94
C PHE A 19 -47.60 -8.08 5.79
N HIS A 20 -46.90 -7.03 5.36
CA HIS A 20 -45.69 -7.17 4.53
C HIS A 20 -44.54 -7.52 5.48
N PRO A 21 -43.75 -8.58 5.21
CA PRO A 21 -42.55 -8.83 5.99
C PRO A 21 -41.55 -7.68 5.75
N LEU A 22 -41.09 -7.07 6.85
CA LEU A 22 -39.99 -6.12 6.84
C LEU A 22 -38.78 -6.79 6.20
N THR A 23 -38.30 -6.22 5.10
CA THR A 23 -36.99 -6.57 4.54
C THR A 23 -35.94 -6.38 5.63
N VAL A 24 -35.35 -7.48 6.10
CA VAL A 24 -34.16 -7.43 6.93
C VAL A 24 -33.06 -6.85 6.04
N ILE A 25 -32.75 -5.56 6.22
CA ILE A 25 -31.53 -4.98 5.67
C ILE A 25 -30.40 -5.68 6.42
N ALA A 26 -29.76 -6.64 5.77
CA ALA A 26 -28.53 -7.24 6.26
C ALA A 26 -27.55 -6.09 6.51
N GLN A 27 -27.26 -5.80 7.78
CA GLN A 27 -26.13 -4.96 8.13
C GLN A 27 -24.91 -5.64 7.52
N ARG A 28 -24.33 -5.05 6.47
CA ARG A 28 -23.01 -5.47 6.01
C ARG A 28 -22.10 -5.26 7.21
N GLU A 29 -21.64 -6.36 7.81
CA GLU A 29 -20.47 -6.33 8.69
C GLU A 29 -19.40 -5.51 7.97
N VAL A 30 -19.01 -4.38 8.55
CA VAL A 30 -17.83 -3.66 8.10
C VAL A 30 -16.66 -4.53 8.54
N ARG A 31 -16.28 -5.50 7.70
CA ARG A 31 -15.07 -6.28 7.94
C ARG A 31 -13.89 -5.36 7.69
N VAL A 32 -13.19 -5.02 8.77
CA VAL A 32 -12.02 -4.16 8.73
C VAL A 32 -10.90 -4.94 8.02
N LEU A 33 -10.20 -4.28 7.08
CA LEU A 33 -9.05 -4.87 6.41
C LEU A 33 -7.97 -5.18 7.44
N LYS A 34 -7.25 -6.30 7.31
CA LYS A 34 -6.09 -6.59 8.17
C LYS A 34 -4.82 -6.63 7.33
N LEU A 35 -3.84 -5.80 7.70
CA LEU A 35 -2.53 -5.77 7.06
C LEU A 35 -1.47 -6.34 7.99
N ILE A 36 -0.79 -7.38 7.52
CA ILE A 36 0.36 -7.95 8.20
C ILE A 36 1.62 -7.40 7.56
N ILE A 37 2.50 -6.81 8.36
CA ILE A 37 3.76 -6.20 7.94
C ILE A 37 4.95 -6.71 8.75
N GLY A 38 6.14 -6.59 8.18
CA GLY A 38 7.39 -6.75 8.91
C GLY A 38 7.81 -5.46 9.60
N ASN A 39 8.98 -5.49 10.26
CA ASN A 39 9.54 -4.32 10.94
C ASN A 39 9.56 -3.06 10.06
N LYS A 40 8.97 -1.98 10.56
CA LYS A 40 8.89 -0.70 9.87
C LYS A 40 10.26 -0.10 9.58
N ALA A 41 11.23 -0.34 10.46
CA ALA A 41 12.59 0.12 10.27
C ALA A 41 13.27 -0.47 9.02
N TYR A 42 12.95 -1.72 8.68
CA TYR A 42 13.74 -2.55 7.75
C TYR A 42 12.98 -3.08 6.53
N SER A 43 11.65 -3.17 6.59
CA SER A 43 10.85 -3.84 5.56
C SER A 43 10.34 -2.90 4.47
N SER A 44 11.12 -2.76 3.39
CA SER A 44 10.73 -1.94 2.23
C SER A 44 9.44 -2.40 1.53
N TRP A 45 9.14 -3.70 1.51
CA TRP A 45 7.90 -4.23 0.94
C TRP A 45 6.69 -3.88 1.79
N SER A 46 6.85 -3.93 3.11
CA SER A 46 5.77 -3.60 4.05
C SER A 46 5.38 -2.13 3.97
N LEU A 47 6.36 -1.23 3.85
CA LEU A 47 6.11 0.20 3.66
C LEU A 47 5.19 0.45 2.45
N ARG A 48 5.41 -0.27 1.34
CA ARG A 48 4.57 -0.14 0.12
C ARG A 48 3.13 -0.55 0.38
N GLY A 49 2.91 -1.73 0.96
CA GLY A 49 1.56 -2.22 1.27
C GLY A 49 0.83 -1.31 2.26
N TRP A 50 1.55 -0.79 3.25
CA TRP A 50 0.99 0.13 4.24
C TRP A 50 0.61 1.48 3.62
N LEU A 51 1.49 2.10 2.83
CA LEU A 51 1.16 3.33 2.12
C LEU A 51 0.00 3.13 1.14
N ALA A 52 -0.13 1.96 0.51
CA ALA A 52 -1.25 1.64 -0.36
C ALA A 52 -2.59 1.64 0.42
N LEU A 53 -2.63 1.07 1.62
CA LEU A 53 -3.81 1.15 2.47
C LEU A 53 -4.13 2.58 2.92
N LYS A 54 -3.11 3.37 3.29
CA LYS A 54 -3.31 4.78 3.62
C LYS A 54 -3.89 5.56 2.42
N GLN A 55 -3.37 5.33 1.20
CA GLN A 55 -3.89 5.91 -0.04
C GLN A 55 -5.33 5.49 -0.33
N SER A 56 -5.68 4.24 -0.01
CA SER A 56 -7.04 3.74 -0.21
C SER A 56 -8.08 4.47 0.65
N GLY A 57 -7.67 5.02 1.80
CA GLY A 57 -8.58 5.63 2.78
C GLY A 57 -9.53 4.64 3.47
N LEU A 58 -9.36 3.33 3.24
CA LEU A 58 -10.14 2.30 3.93
C LEU A 58 -9.59 2.08 5.34
N PRO A 59 -10.46 1.88 6.35
CA PRO A 59 -10.01 1.53 7.69
C PRO A 59 -9.36 0.14 7.67
N PHE A 60 -8.25 0.00 8.39
CA PHE A 60 -7.54 -1.27 8.51
C PHE A 60 -6.91 -1.44 9.89
N GLU A 61 -6.78 -2.68 10.31
CA GLU A 61 -5.96 -3.11 11.43
C GLU A 61 -4.56 -3.48 10.93
N GLU A 62 -3.54 -3.01 11.63
CA GLU A 62 -2.15 -3.33 11.34
C GLU A 62 -1.61 -4.35 12.35
N MET A 63 -0.95 -5.38 11.85
CA MET A 63 -0.18 -6.32 12.66
C MET A 63 1.29 -6.30 12.19
N THR A 64 2.20 -5.87 13.07
CA THR A 64 3.64 -5.93 12.81
C THR A 64 4.22 -7.23 13.37
N VAL A 65 4.98 -7.94 12.54
CA VAL A 65 5.75 -9.11 12.94
C VAL A 65 7.26 -8.86 12.85
N PRO A 66 8.02 -9.13 13.93
CA PRO A 66 9.48 -9.09 13.89
C PRO A 66 10.04 -10.11 12.90
N LEU A 67 10.83 -9.63 11.95
CA LEU A 67 11.49 -10.46 10.96
C LEU A 67 12.79 -11.03 11.54
N TYR A 68 13.09 -12.29 11.22
CA TYR A 68 14.34 -12.98 11.57
C TYR A 68 14.61 -13.20 13.06
N ASP A 69 13.60 -13.09 13.94
CA ASP A 69 13.75 -13.57 15.32
C ASP A 69 13.66 -15.10 15.40
N GLU A 70 13.96 -15.67 16.57
CA GLU A 70 13.99 -17.12 16.80
C GLU A 70 12.63 -17.78 16.47
N ASP A 71 11.54 -17.06 16.71
CA ASP A 71 10.17 -17.51 16.47
C ASP A 71 9.67 -17.26 15.03
N TRP A 72 10.45 -16.55 14.19
CA TRP A 72 10.04 -16.17 12.85
C TRP A 72 9.67 -17.37 11.98
N ASN A 73 10.48 -18.43 12.04
CA ASN A 73 10.28 -19.64 11.24
C ASN A 73 8.99 -20.38 11.63
N ARG A 74 8.62 -20.35 12.92
CA ARG A 74 7.39 -20.97 13.42
C ARG A 74 6.15 -20.12 13.12
N ARG A 75 6.24 -18.80 13.30
CA ARG A 75 5.11 -17.88 13.04
C ARG A 75 4.72 -17.82 11.56
N ARG A 76 5.70 -17.82 10.66
CA ARG A 76 5.46 -17.77 9.21
C ARG A 76 4.81 -19.02 8.63
N GLU A 77 4.75 -20.12 9.40
CA GLU A 77 4.07 -21.37 9.04
C GLU A 77 2.59 -21.37 9.43
N GLY A 78 2.12 -20.37 10.20
CA GLY A 78 0.72 -20.26 10.58
C GLY A 78 -0.20 -19.84 9.42
N ASP A 79 -1.49 -20.13 9.55
CA ASP A 79 -2.52 -19.92 8.52
C ASP A 79 -2.57 -18.49 7.98
N GLU A 80 -2.25 -17.49 8.82
CA GLU A 80 -2.23 -16.07 8.42
C GLU A 80 -1.09 -15.71 7.43
N PHE A 81 -0.05 -16.55 7.36
CA PHE A 81 1.17 -16.34 6.56
C PHE A 81 1.35 -17.36 5.43
N ALA A 82 0.69 -18.51 5.54
CA ALA A 82 0.75 -19.58 4.54
C ALA A 82 0.50 -19.09 3.10
N PRO A 83 -0.48 -18.19 2.82
CA PRO A 83 -0.75 -17.74 1.45
C PRO A 83 0.43 -17.04 0.76
N SER A 84 1.30 -16.38 1.51
CA SER A 84 2.45 -15.64 0.97
C SER A 84 3.78 -16.38 1.10
N GLN A 85 3.75 -17.65 1.51
CA GLN A 85 4.94 -18.43 1.86
C GLN A 85 5.80 -17.73 2.92
N GLY A 86 5.15 -17.09 3.89
CA GLY A 86 5.84 -16.41 4.98
C GLY A 86 6.43 -15.04 4.61
N LYS A 87 6.01 -14.42 3.51
CA LYS A 87 6.45 -13.08 3.10
C LYS A 87 5.41 -12.02 3.47
N VAL A 88 5.88 -10.83 3.81
CA VAL A 88 5.04 -9.67 4.10
C VAL A 88 5.35 -8.56 3.08
N PRO A 89 4.37 -7.70 2.72
CA PRO A 89 3.04 -7.54 3.32
C PRO A 89 2.01 -8.60 2.88
N ILE A 90 1.01 -8.82 3.73
CA ILE A 90 -0.17 -9.64 3.44
C ILE A 90 -1.41 -8.84 3.83
N LEU A 91 -2.33 -8.64 2.88
CA LEU A 91 -3.62 -8.03 3.12
C LEU A 91 -4.69 -9.11 3.20
N TRP A 92 -5.46 -9.08 4.28
CA TRP A 92 -6.69 -9.84 4.46
C TRP A 92 -7.89 -8.90 4.30
N ASP A 93 -8.81 -9.28 3.43
CA ASP A 93 -10.08 -8.61 3.17
C ASP A 93 -11.21 -9.63 3.28
N GLY A 94 -11.69 -9.82 4.51
CA GLY A 94 -12.55 -10.95 4.85
C GLY A 94 -11.82 -12.27 4.54
N ASP A 95 -12.42 -13.10 3.69
CA ASP A 95 -11.86 -14.40 3.30
C ASP A 95 -10.88 -14.29 2.11
N THR A 96 -10.71 -13.09 1.55
CA THR A 96 -9.78 -12.84 0.44
C THR A 96 -8.41 -12.46 0.97
N VAL A 97 -7.37 -13.08 0.43
CA VAL A 97 -5.97 -12.79 0.78
C VAL A 97 -5.24 -12.25 -0.44
N VAL A 98 -4.56 -11.12 -0.28
CA VAL A 98 -3.72 -10.51 -1.31
C VAL A 98 -2.33 -10.34 -0.75
N TRP A 99 -1.37 -11.04 -1.33
CA TRP A 99 0.05 -10.89 -1.04
C TRP A 99 0.75 -10.26 -2.24
N ASP A 100 1.94 -9.70 -2.01
CA ASP A 100 2.68 -8.79 -2.92
C ASP A 100 2.20 -7.34 -2.85
N SER A 101 3.14 -6.41 -2.66
CA SER A 101 2.81 -4.99 -2.49
C SER A 101 2.20 -4.33 -3.73
N LEU A 102 2.58 -4.75 -4.94
CA LEU A 102 1.99 -4.18 -6.16
C LEU A 102 0.59 -4.77 -6.40
N ALA A 103 0.39 -6.06 -6.11
CA ALA A 103 -0.93 -6.66 -6.16
C ALA A 103 -1.89 -6.03 -5.14
N ILE A 104 -1.41 -5.69 -3.93
CA ILE A 104 -2.19 -4.95 -2.93
C ILE A 104 -2.59 -3.56 -3.46
N VAL A 105 -1.70 -2.85 -4.15
CA VAL A 105 -2.03 -1.57 -4.78
C VAL A 105 -3.17 -1.75 -5.79
N ASP A 106 -3.08 -2.73 -6.68
CA ASP A 106 -4.12 -2.97 -7.69
C ASP A 106 -5.45 -3.42 -7.06
N TRP A 107 -5.42 -4.30 -6.06
CA TRP A 107 -6.61 -4.71 -5.31
C TRP A 107 -7.34 -3.53 -4.66
N LEU A 108 -6.59 -2.62 -4.03
CA LEU A 108 -7.18 -1.44 -3.40
C LEU A 108 -7.68 -0.43 -4.44
N ALA A 109 -6.97 -0.26 -5.56
CA ALA A 109 -7.41 0.56 -6.68
C ALA A 109 -8.76 0.08 -7.25
N ASP A 110 -8.96 -1.23 -7.39
CA ASP A 110 -10.24 -1.80 -7.83
C ASP A 110 -11.37 -1.54 -6.82
N LYS A 111 -11.06 -1.48 -5.51
CA LYS A 111 -12.04 -1.21 -4.46
C LYS A 111 -12.48 0.25 -4.37
N VAL A 112 -11.55 1.20 -4.47
CA VAL A 112 -11.83 2.61 -4.16
C VAL A 112 -11.80 3.53 -5.37
N GLY A 113 -11.51 3.00 -6.55
CA GLY A 113 -11.32 3.78 -7.77
C GLY A 113 -9.84 3.88 -8.13
N ARG A 114 -9.53 3.56 -9.39
CA ARG A 114 -8.16 3.55 -9.91
C ARG A 114 -7.49 4.91 -9.93
N ASP A 115 -8.28 5.97 -10.06
CA ASP A 115 -7.88 7.38 -10.07
C ASP A 115 -7.25 7.82 -8.75
N ARG A 116 -7.56 7.14 -7.65
CA ARG A 116 -6.85 7.33 -6.37
C ARG A 116 -5.41 6.86 -6.41
N PHE A 117 -5.03 5.92 -7.27
CA PHE A 117 -3.68 5.35 -7.29
C PHE A 117 -2.91 5.69 -8.56
N TRP A 118 -3.61 5.88 -9.66
CA TRP A 118 -3.04 5.97 -10.99
C TRP A 118 -3.51 7.25 -11.68
N PRO A 119 -2.67 7.91 -12.48
CA PRO A 119 -3.07 9.09 -13.26
C PRO A 119 -4.31 8.83 -14.15
N ASP A 120 -5.09 9.88 -14.37
CA ASP A 120 -6.25 9.84 -15.29
C ASP A 120 -5.82 9.81 -16.76
N ASP A 121 -4.78 10.58 -17.11
CA ASP A 121 -4.20 10.54 -18.45
C ASP A 121 -3.69 9.14 -18.78
N GLU A 122 -4.03 8.65 -19.96
CA GLU A 122 -3.73 7.28 -20.37
C GLU A 122 -2.23 7.04 -20.53
N GLY A 123 -1.50 8.00 -21.11
CA GLY A 123 -0.06 7.93 -21.30
C GLY A 123 0.71 7.99 -19.98
N ALA A 124 0.30 8.89 -19.09
CA ALA A 124 0.82 9.00 -17.73
C ALA A 124 0.59 7.72 -16.93
N ARG A 125 -0.63 7.16 -17.01
CA ARG A 125 -0.98 5.90 -16.33
C ARG A 125 -0.17 4.71 -16.83
N ALA A 126 -0.01 4.58 -18.14
CA ALA A 126 0.82 3.54 -18.72
C ALA A 126 2.25 3.62 -18.19
N MET A 127 2.84 4.81 -18.21
CA MET A 127 4.20 5.03 -17.69
C MET A 127 4.30 4.77 -16.18
N ALA A 128 3.34 5.23 -15.39
CA ALA A 128 3.30 5.01 -13.95
C ALA A 128 3.25 3.51 -13.60
N ARG A 129 2.43 2.73 -14.33
CA ARG A 129 2.36 1.27 -14.17
C ARG A 129 3.65 0.57 -14.56
N SER A 130 4.27 0.96 -15.68
CA SER A 130 5.57 0.44 -16.08
C SER A 130 6.65 0.72 -15.02
N MET A 131 6.69 1.94 -14.49
CA MET A 131 7.62 2.33 -13.43
C MET A 131 7.40 1.54 -12.13
N ALA A 132 6.15 1.36 -11.72
CA ALA A 132 5.80 0.57 -10.54
C ALA A 132 6.23 -0.90 -10.70
N ALA A 133 5.96 -1.51 -11.87
CA ALA A 133 6.34 -2.88 -12.19
C ALA A 133 7.87 -3.07 -12.31
N GLU A 134 8.58 -2.12 -12.92
CA GLU A 134 10.04 -2.13 -12.99
C GLU A 134 10.65 -2.03 -11.59
N MET A 135 10.15 -1.13 -10.73
CA MET A 135 10.58 -1.04 -9.33
C MET A 135 10.27 -2.30 -8.54
N HIS A 136 9.15 -2.96 -8.82
CA HIS A 136 8.82 -4.23 -8.20
C HIS A 136 9.80 -5.35 -8.59
N SER A 137 10.16 -5.46 -9.87
CA SER A 137 10.89 -6.61 -10.40
C SER A 137 12.41 -6.42 -10.56
N SER A 138 12.90 -5.18 -10.62
CA SER A 138 14.30 -4.82 -10.99
C SER A 138 15.03 -4.06 -9.87
N PHE A 139 16.27 -3.63 -10.09
CA PHE A 139 17.11 -2.94 -9.09
C PHE A 139 17.64 -3.83 -7.96
N ALA A 140 18.02 -5.07 -8.31
CA ALA A 140 18.46 -6.06 -7.33
C ALA A 140 19.79 -5.70 -6.65
N ALA A 141 20.73 -5.08 -7.38
CA ALA A 141 22.04 -4.74 -6.82
C ALA A 141 21.90 -3.64 -5.76
N LEU A 142 21.19 -2.56 -6.08
CA LEU A 142 20.90 -1.51 -5.12
C LEU A 142 20.15 -2.06 -3.89
N ARG A 143 19.12 -2.90 -4.08
CA ARG A 143 18.36 -3.46 -2.94
C ARG A 143 19.17 -4.36 -2.03
N ARG A 144 20.12 -5.11 -2.58
CA ARG A 144 20.98 -6.04 -1.84
C ARG A 144 22.05 -5.27 -1.06
N GLU A 145 22.67 -4.30 -1.71
CA GLU A 145 23.81 -3.56 -1.15
C GLU A 145 23.33 -2.43 -0.23
N HIS A 146 22.18 -1.82 -0.51
CA HIS A 146 21.62 -0.68 0.20
C HIS A 146 20.19 -1.01 0.66
N GLY A 147 20.10 -1.85 1.69
CA GLY A 147 18.83 -2.24 2.31
C GLY A 147 18.06 -1.06 2.91
N MET A 148 16.82 -1.24 3.32
CA MET A 148 16.14 -0.16 4.05
C MET A 148 16.57 -0.21 5.52
N ASN A 149 17.03 0.92 6.06
CA ASN A 149 17.10 1.18 7.50
C ASN A 149 16.79 2.67 7.74
N VAL A 150 15.53 2.97 8.05
CA VAL A 150 15.10 4.37 8.21
C VAL A 150 15.56 5.01 9.54
N ARG A 151 16.19 4.23 10.41
CA ARG A 151 16.74 4.70 11.70
C ARG A 151 18.17 5.20 11.59
N ARG A 152 18.85 4.91 10.48
CA ARG A 152 20.28 5.17 10.30
C ARG A 152 20.54 6.19 9.21
N ARG A 153 21.71 6.81 9.34
CA ARG A 153 22.36 7.62 8.31
C ARG A 153 23.84 7.25 8.31
N PHE A 154 24.31 6.74 7.18
CA PHE A 154 25.67 6.35 6.94
C PHE A 154 26.33 7.33 5.97
N PRO A 155 27.64 7.59 6.10
CA PRO A 155 28.39 8.30 5.07
C PRO A 155 28.38 7.49 3.77
N PHE A 156 28.47 8.19 2.64
CA PHE A 156 28.59 7.53 1.34
C PHE A 156 29.93 6.77 1.23
N GLN A 157 29.87 5.49 0.86
CA GLN A 157 31.05 4.61 0.75
C GLN A 157 31.29 4.08 -0.68
N GLY A 158 30.62 4.67 -1.68
CA GLY A 158 30.70 4.22 -3.07
C GLY A 158 29.54 3.30 -3.47
N LEU A 159 29.48 2.98 -4.76
CA LEU A 159 28.53 2.02 -5.34
C LEU A 159 29.32 1.00 -6.15
N SER A 160 28.90 -0.27 -6.14
CA SER A 160 29.31 -1.20 -7.19
C SER A 160 28.84 -0.71 -8.55
N GLU A 161 29.46 -1.17 -9.63
CA GLU A 161 29.02 -0.84 -11.00
C GLU A 161 27.53 -1.18 -11.22
N ALA A 162 27.10 -2.34 -10.70
CA ALA A 162 25.71 -2.79 -10.80
C ALA A 162 24.75 -1.91 -9.99
N ALA A 163 25.10 -1.54 -8.75
CA ALA A 163 24.25 -0.64 -7.95
C ALA A 163 24.23 0.79 -8.53
N ASN A 164 25.34 1.24 -9.13
CA ASN A 164 25.38 2.52 -9.82
C ASN A 164 24.48 2.53 -11.08
N ALA A 165 24.47 1.44 -11.86
CA ALA A 165 23.56 1.29 -12.99
C ALA A 165 22.09 1.35 -12.55
N ASP A 166 21.75 0.68 -11.44
CA ASP A 166 20.41 0.75 -10.84
C ASP A 166 20.05 2.19 -10.45
N VAL A 167 20.94 2.90 -9.76
CA VAL A 167 20.74 4.31 -9.35
C VAL A 167 20.53 5.23 -10.54
N VAL A 168 21.36 5.10 -11.59
CA VAL A 168 21.23 5.89 -12.81
C VAL A 168 19.87 5.66 -13.48
N ARG A 169 19.42 4.39 -13.58
CA ARG A 169 18.12 4.06 -14.16
C ARG A 169 16.96 4.65 -13.34
N ILE A 170 17.01 4.55 -12.02
CA ILE A 170 16.00 5.11 -11.11
C ILE A 170 15.91 6.63 -11.28
N LEU A 171 17.05 7.33 -11.29
CA LEU A 171 17.09 8.78 -11.47
C LEU A 171 16.58 9.20 -12.85
N GLY A 172 16.89 8.42 -13.90
CA GLY A 172 16.35 8.62 -15.25
C GLY A 172 14.83 8.50 -15.28
N LEU A 173 14.28 7.44 -14.67
CA LEU A 173 12.83 7.25 -14.52
C LEU A 173 12.15 8.44 -13.84
N TRP A 174 12.72 8.94 -12.74
CA TRP A 174 12.17 10.08 -12.02
C TRP A 174 12.22 11.37 -12.84
N ALA A 175 13.33 11.62 -13.55
CA ALA A 175 13.47 12.76 -14.43
C ALA A 175 12.44 12.73 -15.56
N GLU A 176 12.31 11.59 -16.25
CA GLU A 176 11.39 11.42 -17.38
C GLU A 176 9.93 11.58 -16.94
N ALA A 177 9.53 10.96 -15.83
CA ALA A 177 8.17 11.04 -15.32
C ALA A 177 7.80 12.49 -14.98
N ARG A 178 8.67 13.18 -14.23
CA ARG A 178 8.41 14.56 -13.81
C ARG A 178 8.44 15.53 -14.99
N ALA A 179 9.33 15.34 -15.95
CA ALA A 179 9.39 16.20 -17.14
C ALA A 179 8.13 16.09 -18.01
N ARG A 180 7.53 14.90 -18.11
CA ARG A 180 6.36 14.65 -18.96
C ARG A 180 5.03 14.89 -18.25
N TYR A 181 4.94 14.54 -16.97
CA TYR A 181 3.67 14.42 -16.25
C TYR A 181 3.70 14.99 -14.82
N GLY A 182 4.80 15.63 -14.40
CA GLY A 182 4.98 16.11 -13.03
C GLY A 182 4.39 17.50 -12.72
N SER A 183 3.80 18.21 -13.68
CA SER A 183 3.37 19.61 -13.48
C SER A 183 2.22 19.80 -12.49
N GLY A 184 1.49 18.74 -12.13
CA GLY A 184 0.33 18.78 -11.23
C GLY A 184 0.65 18.76 -9.73
N GLY A 185 1.92 18.75 -9.34
CA GLY A 185 2.32 18.69 -7.93
C GLY A 185 3.74 18.17 -7.73
N PRO A 186 4.14 17.87 -6.49
CA PRO A 186 5.55 17.59 -6.19
C PRO A 186 5.97 16.14 -6.47
N PHE A 187 5.03 15.25 -6.80
CA PHE A 187 5.25 13.82 -7.00
C PHE A 187 5.52 13.45 -8.46
N LEU A 188 5.85 12.18 -8.73
CA LEU A 188 6.31 11.73 -10.05
C LEU A 188 5.34 12.06 -11.18
N PHE A 189 4.04 11.95 -10.91
CA PHE A 189 2.95 12.25 -11.84
C PHE A 189 2.04 13.37 -11.30
N GLY A 190 2.64 14.31 -10.57
CA GLY A 190 1.95 15.46 -9.96
C GLY A 190 1.41 15.14 -8.57
N GLY A 191 0.37 14.31 -8.48
CA GLY A 191 -0.20 13.83 -7.22
C GLY A 191 0.53 12.59 -6.67
N PHE A 192 0.46 12.36 -5.35
CA PHE A 192 1.00 11.14 -4.74
C PHE A 192 0.17 9.94 -5.18
N GLY A 193 0.83 8.92 -5.74
CA GLY A 193 0.17 7.72 -6.24
C GLY A 193 1.02 6.46 -6.13
N ALA A 194 0.56 5.41 -6.82
CA ALA A 194 1.18 4.08 -6.78
C ALA A 194 2.66 4.08 -7.17
N ALA A 195 3.07 4.89 -8.15
CA ALA A 195 4.48 5.01 -8.51
C ALA A 195 5.31 5.52 -7.32
N ASP A 196 4.86 6.59 -6.65
CA ASP A 196 5.53 7.16 -5.48
C ASP A 196 5.56 6.16 -4.31
N ILE A 197 4.46 5.43 -4.08
CA ILE A 197 4.40 4.33 -3.10
C ILE A 197 5.52 3.30 -3.36
N MET A 198 5.68 2.87 -4.61
CA MET A 198 6.68 1.86 -4.97
C MET A 198 8.12 2.38 -4.83
N PHE A 199 8.35 3.68 -5.06
CA PHE A 199 9.64 4.34 -4.92
C PHE A 199 9.92 4.93 -3.53
N ALA A 200 8.95 5.02 -2.62
CA ALA A 200 9.17 5.57 -1.29
C ALA A 200 10.30 4.86 -0.50
N PRO A 201 10.39 3.52 -0.48
CA PRO A 201 11.53 2.84 0.14
C PRO A 201 12.85 3.02 -0.61
N VAL A 202 12.84 3.53 -1.84
CA VAL A 202 14.06 3.88 -2.57
C VAL A 202 14.55 5.24 -2.09
N VAL A 203 13.66 6.22 -1.93
CA VAL A 203 14.00 7.53 -1.35
C VAL A 203 14.68 7.37 0.02
N THR A 204 14.20 6.45 0.86
CA THR A 204 14.84 6.18 2.15
C THR A 204 16.27 5.67 2.00
N ARG A 205 16.57 4.79 1.02
CA ARG A 205 17.96 4.32 0.75
C ARG A 205 18.89 5.45 0.38
N PHE A 206 18.46 6.36 -0.49
CA PHE A 206 19.26 7.53 -0.87
C PHE A 206 19.62 8.38 0.36
N ILE A 207 18.69 8.50 1.32
CA ILE A 207 18.91 9.23 2.58
C ILE A 207 19.81 8.43 3.54
N THR A 208 19.47 7.17 3.80
CA THR A 208 20.18 6.29 4.74
C THR A 208 21.64 6.12 4.38
N TYR A 209 21.99 6.04 3.10
CA TYR A 209 23.38 5.84 2.65
C TYR A 209 24.02 7.07 2.03
N SER A 210 23.39 8.24 2.18
CA SER A 210 23.88 9.52 1.67
C SER A 210 24.27 9.45 0.18
N LEU A 211 23.50 8.73 -0.63
CA LEU A 211 23.80 8.54 -2.05
C LEU A 211 23.80 9.91 -2.76
N PRO A 212 24.74 10.16 -3.69
CA PRO A 212 24.77 11.42 -4.41
C PRO A 212 23.53 11.59 -5.28
N ILE A 213 22.89 12.76 -5.21
CA ILE A 213 21.67 13.07 -5.95
C ILE A 213 21.85 14.28 -6.86
N PRO A 214 21.29 14.26 -8.07
CA PRO A 214 21.18 15.44 -8.91
C PRO A 214 20.12 16.40 -8.34
N ARG A 215 20.28 17.71 -8.61
CA ARG A 215 19.37 18.75 -8.09
C ARG A 215 17.89 18.50 -8.41
N PHE A 216 17.58 17.93 -9.58
CA PHE A 216 16.18 17.67 -9.96
C PHE A 216 15.48 16.65 -9.04
N ALA A 217 16.23 15.72 -8.45
CA ALA A 217 15.69 14.64 -7.62
C ALA A 217 15.39 15.11 -6.20
N GLN A 218 16.09 16.14 -5.71
CA GLN A 218 15.98 16.63 -4.34
C GLN A 218 14.55 17.00 -3.97
N ALA A 219 13.86 17.79 -4.80
CA ALA A 219 12.50 18.24 -4.52
C ALA A 219 11.50 17.06 -4.44
N TYR A 220 11.67 16.03 -5.27
CA TYR A 220 10.82 14.84 -5.23
C TYR A 220 11.08 14.00 -3.97
N MET A 221 12.36 13.79 -3.64
CA MET A 221 12.74 13.06 -2.42
C MET A 221 12.24 13.76 -1.16
N GLU A 222 12.33 15.09 -1.12
CA GLU A 222 11.80 15.91 -0.03
C GLU A 222 10.28 15.75 0.08
N ALA A 223 9.55 15.83 -1.02
CA ALA A 223 8.11 15.64 -1.04
C ALA A 223 7.68 14.25 -0.53
N VAL A 224 8.41 13.20 -0.92
CA VAL A 224 8.15 11.84 -0.43
C VAL A 224 8.45 11.74 1.07
N ILE A 225 9.65 12.12 1.51
CA ILE A 225 10.04 11.89 2.91
C ILE A 225 9.22 12.74 3.88
N THR A 226 8.78 13.93 3.48
CA THR A 226 7.92 14.82 4.29
C THR A 226 6.43 14.51 4.19
N HIS A 227 6.03 13.55 3.35
CA HIS A 227 4.63 13.13 3.26
C HIS A 227 4.10 12.70 4.64
N PRO A 228 2.89 13.12 5.07
CA PRO A 228 2.39 12.84 6.41
C PRO A 228 2.43 11.35 6.80
N TRP A 229 2.06 10.46 5.86
CA TRP A 229 2.13 9.02 6.10
C TRP A 229 3.55 8.48 6.17
N MET A 230 4.50 9.07 5.44
CA MET A 230 5.91 8.73 5.60
C MET A 230 6.41 9.15 6.99
N GLN A 231 6.04 10.34 7.47
CA GLN A 231 6.38 10.77 8.82
C GLN A 231 5.80 9.83 9.89
N GLU A 232 4.54 9.42 9.74
CA GLU A 232 3.90 8.44 10.63
C GLU A 232 4.66 7.10 10.64
N TRP A 233 5.06 6.60 9.47
CA TRP A 233 5.87 5.39 9.37
C TRP A 233 7.23 5.55 10.04
N LEU A 234 7.91 6.67 9.81
CA LEU A 234 9.24 6.94 10.38
C LEU A 234 9.19 7.03 11.90
N VAL A 235 8.19 7.70 12.47
CA VAL A 235 7.99 7.77 13.93
C VAL A 235 7.75 6.37 14.50
N ALA A 236 6.81 5.61 13.92
CA ALA A 236 6.54 4.24 14.39
C ALA A 236 7.77 3.33 14.26
N ALA A 237 8.58 3.51 13.20
CA ALA A 237 9.85 2.80 13.05
C ALA A 237 10.88 3.17 14.13
N GLN A 238 10.89 4.41 14.63
CA GLN A 238 11.79 4.82 15.73
C GLN A 238 11.40 4.22 17.08
N ASP A 239 10.15 3.82 17.25
CA ASP A 239 9.66 3.22 18.50
C ASP A 239 9.79 1.68 18.55
N GLU A 240 10.17 1.03 17.43
CA GLU A 240 10.29 -0.44 17.38
C GLU A 240 11.39 -0.98 18.31
N PRO A 241 11.13 -1.90 19.23
CA PRO A 241 12.16 -2.41 20.15
C PRO A 241 13.18 -3.34 19.48
N TRP A 242 12.90 -3.81 18.26
CA TRP A 242 13.72 -4.79 17.55
C TRP A 242 14.83 -4.14 16.75
N VAL A 243 16.00 -4.79 16.78
CA VAL A 243 17.15 -4.45 15.96
C VAL A 243 17.52 -5.66 15.10
N ILE A 244 17.74 -5.42 13.80
CA ILE A 244 18.19 -6.46 12.87
C ILE A 244 19.65 -6.13 12.49
N GLU A 245 20.60 -6.73 13.22
CA GLU A 245 22.03 -6.40 13.19
C GLU A 245 22.64 -6.31 11.78
N LYS A 246 22.25 -7.19 10.85
CA LYS A 246 22.75 -7.17 9.47
C LYS A 246 22.46 -5.87 8.69
N PHE A 247 21.54 -5.03 9.19
CA PHE A 247 21.19 -3.74 8.59
C PHE A 247 21.72 -2.54 9.39
N GLU A 248 22.47 -2.76 10.47
CA GLU A 248 22.98 -1.70 11.34
C GLU A 248 24.39 -1.22 10.95
N GLN A 249 25.04 -1.91 10.01
CA GLN A 249 26.38 -1.57 9.51
C GLN A 249 26.32 -0.84 8.17
N PRO A 250 27.29 0.02 7.87
CA PRO A 250 27.43 0.61 6.54
C PRO A 250 27.83 -0.46 5.51
N VAL A 251 27.69 -0.13 4.22
CA VAL A 251 27.94 -1.07 3.12
C VAL A 251 29.43 -1.45 3.06
N GLY A 252 29.75 -2.73 3.27
CA GLY A 252 31.12 -3.24 3.16
C GLY A 252 31.94 -3.16 4.45
N ALA A 253 31.32 -2.85 5.59
CA ALA A 253 31.91 -3.03 6.92
C ALA A 253 31.93 -4.50 7.38
#